data_AF-A0A7C3QRD5-F1
#
_entry.id   AF-A0A7C3QRD5-F1
#
_cell.length_a   1.000
_cell.length_b   1.000
_cell.length_c   1.000
_cell.angle_alpha   90.00
_cell.angle_beta   90.00
_cell.angle_gamma   90.00
#
_symmetry.space_group_name_H-M   'P 1'
#
loop_
_entity.id
_entity.type
_entity.pdbx_description
1 polymer ?
#
loop_
_entity_poly.entity_id
_entity_poly.type
_entity_poly.pdbx_seq_one_letter_code
_entity_poly.pdbx_strand_id
1 'polypeptide(L)'
;MSQWFQYDRRIFKYFNYLLVIQIIPLLAISSYLINEINPLLFKKQMLYYGIGAIAFLVTTFIPWRKLIWWFAPLFYTMNLLLLLAVDLVGKTILGAQRWIEIPGTGLTMQPSEFVKVSVIMMLAYLISKKPPLEQGYGLVGFIKLSLVILIPFLLIAKEPDLGTALVLLITGYGILFVIGINWKIWLVLAVAVGLSAPVLFSHLHDYQKKRITDFLGQPSYPVHQALIAIGSGGVEGKDKDEATQTQLKFLPISSIDFIFAYLGERLGFHGMVTVIILYILLILHLFYIAIRN
;
A
#
# COMPACT_ATOMS: atom_id res chain seq x y z
N MET A 1 -6.80 -9.81 36.69
CA MET A 1 -7.26 -9.84 35.28
C MET A 1 -8.11 -8.62 34.87
N SER A 2 -8.65 -7.80 35.79
CA SER A 2 -9.56 -6.69 35.49
C SER A 2 -8.94 -5.33 35.12
N GLN A 3 -7.60 -5.19 35.10
CA GLN A 3 -6.93 -3.90 34.80
C GLN A 3 -6.61 -3.65 33.31
N TRP A 4 -6.92 -4.59 32.41
CA TRP A 4 -6.57 -4.47 30.99
C TRP A 4 -7.51 -3.54 30.21
N PHE A 5 -8.77 -3.41 30.65
CA PHE A 5 -9.83 -2.62 29.99
C PHE A 5 -10.28 -1.42 30.84
N GLN A 6 -9.34 -0.70 31.47
CA GLN A 6 -9.69 0.61 32.01
C GLN A 6 -9.89 1.59 30.86
N TYR A 7 -11.15 1.95 30.62
CA TYR A 7 -11.57 2.86 29.57
C TYR A 7 -10.99 4.26 29.82
N ASP A 8 -9.93 4.60 29.08
CA ASP A 8 -9.32 5.92 29.19
C ASP A 8 -10.09 6.92 28.33
N ARG A 9 -10.92 7.76 28.98
CA ARG A 9 -11.67 8.84 28.32
C ARG A 9 -10.77 9.87 27.63
N ARG A 10 -9.47 9.87 27.91
CA ARG A 10 -8.49 10.74 27.24
C ARG A 10 -8.30 10.41 25.76
N ILE A 11 -8.72 9.23 25.30
CA ILE A 11 -8.64 8.85 23.87
C ILE A 11 -9.31 9.91 22.99
N PHE A 12 -10.51 10.38 23.35
CA PHE A 12 -11.21 11.40 22.56
C PHE A 12 -10.53 12.77 22.57
N LYS A 13 -9.72 13.07 23.59
CA LYS A 13 -8.99 14.34 23.69
C LYS A 13 -7.74 14.33 22.81
N TYR A 14 -7.09 13.18 22.65
CA TYR A 14 -5.87 13.01 21.85
C TYR A 14 -6.14 12.40 20.46
N PHE A 15 -7.40 12.13 20.14
CA PHE A 15 -7.79 11.61 18.84
C PHE A 15 -7.57 12.67 17.76
N ASN A 16 -6.89 12.28 16.68
CA ASN A 16 -6.60 13.19 15.59
C ASN A 16 -7.78 13.26 14.61
N TYR A 17 -8.79 14.06 14.95
CA TYR A 17 -9.97 14.29 14.11
C TYR A 17 -9.61 14.88 12.74
N LEU A 18 -8.52 15.66 12.66
CA LEU A 18 -8.08 16.28 11.41
C LEU A 18 -7.70 15.24 10.36
N LEU A 19 -7.09 14.12 10.77
CA LEU A 19 -6.75 13.01 9.86
C LEU A 19 -8.02 12.39 9.25
N VAL A 20 -9.08 12.19 10.05
CA VAL A 20 -10.36 11.69 9.56
C VAL A 20 -11.00 12.66 8.57
N ILE A 21 -10.98 13.96 8.89
CA ILE A 21 -11.51 15.02 8.02
C ILE A 21 -10.79 15.06 6.67
N GLN A 22 -9.46 14.87 6.65
CA GLN A 22 -8.67 14.87 5.41
C GLN A 22 -8.97 13.67 4.50
N ILE A 23 -9.35 12.52 5.07
CA ILE A 23 -9.66 11.31 4.31
C ILE A 23 -11.05 11.39 3.65
N ILE A 24 -12.03 12.03 4.29
CA ILE A 24 -13.42 12.07 3.82
C ILE A 24 -13.56 12.57 2.36
N PRO A 25 -12.95 13.69 1.95
CA PRO A 25 -13.00 14.15 0.56
C PRO A 25 -12.46 13.12 -0.45
N LEU A 26 -11.37 12.41 -0.11
CA LEU A 26 -10.80 11.38 -0.98
C LEU A 26 -11.77 10.20 -1.16
N LEU A 27 -12.40 9.75 -0.07
CA LEU A 27 -13.42 8.70 -0.13
C LEU A 27 -14.64 9.15 -0.93
N ALA A 28 -15.08 10.39 -0.76
CA ALA A 28 -16.22 10.96 -1.48
C ALA A 28 -15.97 11.04 -2.99
N ILE A 29 -14.81 11.57 -3.41
CA ILE A 29 -14.43 11.64 -4.83
C ILE A 29 -14.33 10.24 -5.44
N SER A 30 -13.67 9.30 -4.76
CA SER A 30 -13.58 7.91 -5.21
C SER A 30 -14.96 7.27 -5.36
N SER A 31 -15.85 7.48 -4.39
CA SER A 31 -17.21 6.93 -4.40
C SER A 31 -18.06 7.51 -5.51
N TYR A 32 -17.94 8.82 -5.77
CA TYR A 32 -18.61 9.50 -6.87
C TYR A 32 -18.23 8.88 -8.22
N LEU A 33 -16.92 8.73 -8.48
CA LEU A 33 -16.41 8.16 -9.73
C LEU A 33 -16.84 6.69 -9.90
N ILE A 34 -16.73 5.88 -8.85
CA ILE A 34 -17.08 4.45 -8.94
C ILE A 34 -18.58 4.26 -9.13
N ASN A 35 -19.42 5.11 -8.52
CA ASN A 35 -20.86 5.09 -8.77
C ASN A 35 -21.21 5.40 -10.22
N GLU A 36 -20.49 6.32 -10.87
CA GLU A 36 -20.69 6.61 -12.29
C GLU A 36 -20.29 5.43 -13.19
N ILE A 37 -19.21 4.71 -12.86
CA ILE A 37 -18.72 3.56 -13.62
C ILE A 37 -19.64 2.35 -13.44
N ASN A 38 -19.92 1.95 -12.19
CA ASN A 38 -20.72 0.76 -11.90
C ASN A 38 -21.38 0.82 -10.51
N PRO A 39 -22.71 0.94 -10.44
CA PRO A 39 -23.45 0.97 -9.17
C PRO A 39 -23.27 -0.28 -8.28
N LEU A 40 -23.00 -1.45 -8.86
CA LEU A 40 -22.74 -2.67 -8.07
C LEU A 40 -21.38 -2.61 -7.38
N LEU A 41 -20.35 -2.05 -8.03
CA LEU A 41 -19.04 -1.84 -7.41
C LEU A 41 -19.13 -0.80 -6.29
N PHE A 42 -19.91 0.26 -6.50
CA PHE A 42 -20.20 1.26 -5.47
C PHE A 42 -20.83 0.63 -4.22
N LYS A 43 -21.84 -0.24 -4.38
CA LYS A 43 -22.43 -0.96 -3.22
C LYS A 43 -21.39 -1.79 -2.45
N LYS A 44 -20.50 -2.49 -3.16
CA LYS A 44 -19.40 -3.24 -2.51
C LYS A 44 -18.42 -2.30 -1.80
N GLN A 45 -18.05 -1.18 -2.41
CA GLN A 45 -17.17 -0.19 -1.79
C GLN A 45 -17.77 0.40 -0.51
N MET A 46 -19.06 0.73 -0.50
CA MET A 46 -19.74 1.22 0.71
C MET A 46 -19.73 0.18 1.84
N LEU A 47 -19.91 -1.11 1.50
CA LEU A 47 -19.76 -2.20 2.47
C LEU A 47 -18.35 -2.25 3.04
N TYR A 48 -17.31 -2.17 2.20
CA TYR A 48 -15.92 -2.16 2.64
C TYR A 48 -15.57 -0.92 3.48
N TYR A 49 -16.13 0.24 3.17
CA TYR A 49 -15.99 1.43 4.01
C TYR A 49 -16.61 1.23 5.39
N GLY A 50 -17.79 0.59 5.46
CA GLY A 50 -18.42 0.21 6.73
C GLY A 50 -17.55 -0.75 7.55
N ILE A 51 -17.05 -1.82 6.93
CA ILE A 51 -16.16 -2.78 7.59
C ILE A 51 -14.86 -2.10 8.06
N GLY A 52 -14.27 -1.26 7.22
CA GLY A 52 -13.07 -0.48 7.55
C GLY A 52 -13.30 0.51 8.69
N ALA A 53 -14.45 1.19 8.72
CA ALA A 53 -14.83 2.09 9.82
C ALA A 53 -15.01 1.33 11.14
N ILE A 54 -15.65 0.16 11.11
CA ILE A 54 -15.78 -0.71 12.30
C ILE A 54 -14.39 -1.15 12.77
N ALA A 55 -13.54 -1.64 11.87
CA ALA A 55 -12.17 -2.05 12.20
C ALA A 55 -11.35 -0.87 12.78
N PHE A 56 -11.48 0.32 12.21
CA PHE A 56 -10.86 1.55 12.72
C PHE A 56 -11.34 1.92 14.13
N LEU A 57 -12.65 1.86 14.38
CA LEU A 57 -13.21 2.11 15.71
C LEU A 57 -12.71 1.09 16.74
N VAL A 58 -12.77 -0.20 16.41
CA VAL A 58 -12.28 -1.27 17.29
C VAL A 58 -10.80 -1.07 17.62
N THR A 59 -9.97 -0.82 16.61
CA THR A 59 -8.52 -0.63 16.80
C THR A 59 -8.16 0.63 17.57
N THR A 60 -9.00 1.67 17.55
CA THR A 60 -8.80 2.90 18.33
C THR A 60 -8.87 2.65 19.84
N PHE A 61 -9.67 1.67 20.28
CA PHE A 61 -9.81 1.33 21.70
C PHE A 61 -8.76 0.33 22.21
N ILE A 62 -7.89 -0.19 21.33
CA ILE A 62 -6.85 -1.15 21.70
C ILE A 62 -5.65 -0.42 22.32
N PRO A 63 -5.19 -0.80 23.52
CA PRO A 63 -4.03 -0.17 24.16
C PRO A 63 -2.70 -0.65 23.53
N TRP A 64 -2.41 -0.17 22.31
CA TRP A 64 -1.26 -0.59 21.49
C TRP A 64 0.08 -0.54 22.22
N ARG A 65 0.32 0.49 23.04
CA ARG A 65 1.59 0.65 23.79
C ARG A 65 1.90 -0.53 24.72
N LYS A 66 0.89 -1.17 25.30
CA LYS A 66 1.07 -2.33 26.19
C LYS A 66 1.14 -3.64 25.40
N LEU A 67 0.38 -3.73 24.31
CA LEU A 67 0.21 -4.96 23.55
C LEU A 67 1.33 -5.20 22.53
N ILE A 68 2.00 -4.14 22.05
CA ILE A 68 2.97 -4.22 20.96
C ILE A 68 4.09 -5.26 21.21
N TRP A 69 4.48 -5.46 22.47
CA TRP A 69 5.60 -6.33 22.84
C TRP A 69 5.41 -7.82 22.55
N TRP A 70 4.17 -8.30 22.63
CA TRP A 70 3.80 -9.68 22.30
C TRP A 70 3.03 -9.75 20.97
N PHE A 71 2.22 -8.74 20.68
CA PHE A 71 1.41 -8.71 19.47
C PHE A 71 2.26 -8.56 18.19
N ALA A 72 3.31 -7.72 18.17
CA ALA A 72 4.07 -7.50 16.94
C ALA A 72 4.76 -8.78 16.41
N PRO A 73 5.49 -9.56 17.24
CA PRO A 73 6.05 -10.83 16.79
C PRO A 73 4.97 -11.84 16.37
N LEU A 74 3.90 -11.97 17.14
CA LEU A 74 2.80 -12.90 16.84
C LEU A 74 2.12 -12.53 15.51
N PHE A 75 1.80 -11.26 15.32
CA PHE A 75 1.15 -10.74 14.13
C PHE A 75 2.04 -10.92 12.89
N TYR A 76 3.34 -10.67 13.01
CA TYR A 76 4.30 -10.93 11.94
C TYR A 76 4.34 -12.42 11.56
N THR A 77 4.51 -13.33 12.52
CA THR A 77 4.57 -14.77 12.24
C THR A 77 3.25 -15.30 11.69
N MET A 78 2.11 -14.84 12.21
CA MET A 78 0.80 -15.22 11.71
C MET A 78 0.59 -14.78 10.26
N ASN A 79 1.01 -13.56 9.89
CA ASN A 79 0.91 -13.08 8.51
C ASN A 79 1.86 -13.83 7.57
N LEU A 80 3.04 -14.23 8.02
CA LEU A 80 3.92 -15.10 7.24
C LEU A 80 3.28 -16.48 6.99
N LEU A 81 2.68 -17.08 8.02
CA LEU A 81 1.93 -18.33 7.87
C LEU A 81 0.74 -18.16 6.93
N LEU A 82 0.08 -17.00 6.97
CA LEU A 82 -1.03 -16.70 6.08
C LEU A 82 -0.58 -16.58 4.62
N LEU A 83 0.56 -15.94 4.34
CA LEU A 83 1.17 -15.94 2.99
C LEU A 83 1.47 -17.36 2.52
N LEU A 84 2.08 -18.19 3.37
CA LEU A 84 2.32 -19.60 3.03
C LEU A 84 1.00 -20.38 2.80
N ALA A 85 -0.07 -20.02 3.51
CA ALA A 85 -1.38 -20.62 3.32
C ALA A 85 -2.05 -20.15 2.00
N VAL A 86 -1.70 -18.99 1.46
CA VAL A 86 -2.17 -18.54 0.13
C VAL A 86 -1.77 -19.55 -0.93
N ASP A 87 -0.54 -20.07 -0.90
CA ASP A 87 -0.07 -21.08 -1.86
C ASP A 87 -0.94 -22.35 -1.85
N LEU A 88 -1.59 -22.67 -0.73
CA LEU A 88 -2.38 -23.89 -0.56
C LEU A 88 -3.89 -23.69 -0.79
N VAL A 89 -4.44 -22.56 -0.33
CA VAL A 89 -5.89 -22.32 -0.25
C VAL A 89 -6.33 -21.08 -1.05
N GLY A 90 -5.38 -20.31 -1.57
CA GLY A 90 -5.65 -19.10 -2.32
C GLY A 90 -6.40 -19.35 -3.63
N LYS A 91 -7.24 -18.39 -4.01
CA LYS A 91 -7.90 -18.38 -5.32
C LYS A 91 -7.01 -17.68 -6.35
N THR A 92 -6.91 -18.28 -7.53
CA THR A 92 -6.26 -17.67 -8.69
C THR A 92 -7.20 -16.66 -9.34
N ILE A 93 -6.86 -15.37 -9.24
CA ILE A 93 -7.58 -14.28 -9.90
C ILE A 93 -6.61 -13.64 -10.90
N LEU A 94 -7.01 -13.55 -12.17
CA LEU A 94 -6.18 -12.98 -13.26
C LEU A 94 -4.80 -13.64 -13.39
N GLY A 95 -4.70 -14.95 -13.12
CA GLY A 95 -3.45 -15.70 -13.21
C GLY A 95 -2.53 -15.57 -11.98
N ALA A 96 -2.96 -14.89 -10.92
CA ALA A 96 -2.20 -14.80 -9.67
C ALA A 96 -3.01 -15.31 -8.47
N GLN A 97 -2.38 -16.18 -7.68
CA GLN A 97 -2.94 -16.75 -6.46
C GLN A 97 -2.52 -15.89 -5.27
N ARG A 98 -3.35 -14.88 -4.94
CA ARG A 98 -3.05 -13.85 -3.92
C ARG A 98 -4.16 -13.63 -2.90
N TRP A 99 -5.34 -14.14 -3.19
CA TRP A 99 -6.56 -13.80 -2.48
C TRP A 99 -7.09 -15.02 -1.73
N ILE A 100 -7.38 -14.83 -0.45
CA ILE A 100 -8.08 -15.83 0.36
C ILE A 100 -9.53 -15.37 0.46
N GLU A 101 -10.46 -16.23 0.03
CA GLU A 101 -11.88 -15.99 0.26
C GLU A 101 -12.24 -16.41 1.69
N ILE A 102 -12.91 -15.53 2.42
CA ILE A 102 -13.41 -15.82 3.76
C ILE A 102 -14.66 -16.69 3.61
N PRO A 103 -14.65 -17.95 4.10
CA PRO A 103 -15.78 -18.87 3.94
C PRO A 103 -17.09 -18.26 4.41
N GLY A 104 -18.16 -18.43 3.63
CA GLY A 104 -19.51 -18.00 3.98
C GLY A 104 -19.84 -16.51 3.80
N THR A 105 -18.86 -15.65 3.51
CA THR A 105 -19.09 -14.20 3.34
C THR A 105 -18.97 -13.72 1.89
N GLY A 106 -18.29 -14.48 1.03
CA GLY A 106 -17.96 -14.07 -0.34
C GLY A 106 -16.98 -12.88 -0.41
N LEU A 107 -16.36 -12.52 0.73
CA LEU A 107 -15.35 -11.47 0.81
C LEU A 107 -13.96 -12.06 0.55
N THR A 108 -13.13 -11.31 -0.16
CA THR A 108 -11.75 -11.68 -0.46
C THR A 108 -10.79 -10.79 0.33
N MET A 109 -9.83 -11.41 1.00
CA MET A 109 -8.78 -10.75 1.76
C MET A 109 -7.43 -11.03 1.10
N GLN A 110 -6.61 -10.01 0.96
CA GLN A 110 -5.25 -10.13 0.43
C GLN A 110 -4.25 -10.11 1.60
N PRO A 111 -3.59 -11.23 1.94
CA PRO A 111 -2.68 -11.31 3.09
C PRO A 111 -1.49 -10.34 3.01
N SER A 112 -0.98 -10.07 1.81
CA SER A 112 0.15 -9.15 1.59
C SER A 112 -0.12 -7.71 2.09
N GLU A 113 -1.39 -7.28 2.17
CA GLU A 113 -1.77 -5.99 2.74
C GLU A 113 -1.47 -5.93 4.25
N PHE A 114 -1.76 -7.01 4.98
CA PHE A 114 -1.50 -7.11 6.42
C PHE A 114 -0.01 -7.27 6.71
N VAL A 115 0.71 -7.94 5.81
CA VAL A 115 2.16 -8.13 5.92
C VAL A 115 2.89 -6.81 5.97
N LYS A 116 2.52 -5.82 5.14
CA LYS A 116 3.11 -4.46 5.16
C LYS A 116 3.05 -3.84 6.56
N VAL A 117 1.87 -3.85 7.18
CA VAL A 117 1.68 -3.34 8.54
C VAL A 117 2.48 -4.15 9.56
N SER A 118 2.46 -5.48 9.43
CA SER A 118 3.17 -6.38 10.36
C SER A 118 4.70 -6.19 10.32
N VAL A 119 5.27 -5.94 9.14
CA VAL A 119 6.70 -5.69 8.96
C VAL A 119 7.08 -4.37 9.61
N ILE A 120 6.30 -3.30 9.38
CA ILE A 120 6.54 -1.99 10.02
C ILE A 120 6.50 -2.14 11.55
N MET A 121 5.51 -2.86 12.09
CA MET A 121 5.41 -3.10 13.53
C MET A 121 6.57 -3.95 14.08
N MET A 122 6.98 -4.99 13.36
CA MET A 122 8.07 -5.87 13.77
C MET A 122 9.42 -5.15 13.74
N LEU A 123 9.67 -4.33 12.71
CA LEU A 123 10.84 -3.44 12.65
C LEU A 123 10.84 -2.47 13.84
N ALA A 124 9.73 -1.74 14.06
CA ALA A 124 9.61 -0.81 15.18
C ALA A 124 9.88 -1.50 16.53
N TYR A 125 9.36 -2.72 16.73
CA TYR A 125 9.61 -3.52 17.92
C TYR A 125 11.09 -3.88 18.10
N LEU A 126 11.75 -4.43 17.06
CA LEU A 126 13.17 -4.82 17.14
C LEU A 126 14.08 -3.62 17.38
N ILE A 127 13.80 -2.49 16.72
CA ILE A 127 14.53 -1.24 16.88
C ILE A 127 14.33 -0.67 18.29
N SER A 128 13.10 -0.67 18.82
CA SER A 128 12.85 -0.21 20.19
C SER A 128 13.57 -1.04 21.27
N LYS A 129 13.81 -2.33 21.00
CA LYS A 129 14.52 -3.24 21.91
C LYS A 129 16.03 -3.00 21.92
N LYS A 130 16.59 -2.61 20.79
CA LYS A 130 18.04 -2.41 20.60
C LYS A 130 18.24 -1.18 19.73
N PRO A 131 18.12 0.04 20.29
CA PRO A 131 18.26 1.26 19.51
C PRO A 131 19.65 1.33 18.84
N PRO A 132 19.77 2.02 17.69
CA PRO A 132 21.05 2.19 17.02
C PRO A 132 22.05 2.95 17.91
N LEU A 133 23.34 2.64 17.75
CA LEU A 133 24.44 3.41 18.33
C LEU A 133 24.68 4.68 17.48
N GLU A 134 25.55 5.60 17.93
CA GLU A 134 25.84 6.87 17.23
C GLU A 134 26.29 6.68 15.77
N GLN A 135 26.98 5.57 15.45
CA GLN A 135 27.44 5.23 14.10
C GLN A 135 26.39 4.44 13.28
N GLY A 136 25.20 4.25 13.84
CA GLY A 136 24.14 3.43 13.28
C GLY A 136 24.31 1.93 13.53
N TYR A 137 23.41 1.11 12.96
CA TYR A 137 23.59 -0.35 13.00
C TYR A 137 24.75 -0.79 12.12
N GLY A 138 25.61 -1.65 12.68
CA GLY A 138 26.59 -2.41 11.92
C GLY A 138 25.96 -3.57 11.12
N LEU A 139 26.81 -4.34 10.43
CA LEU A 139 26.39 -5.38 9.48
C LEU A 139 25.43 -6.42 10.10
N VAL A 140 25.69 -6.88 11.32
CA VAL A 140 24.85 -7.88 12.00
C VAL A 140 23.45 -7.34 12.31
N GLY A 141 23.35 -6.08 12.73
CA GLY A 141 22.07 -5.42 12.99
C GLY A 141 21.29 -5.22 11.69
N PHE A 142 21.97 -4.76 10.65
CA PHE A 142 21.41 -4.61 9.32
C PHE A 142 20.85 -5.94 8.78
N ILE A 143 21.64 -7.02 8.79
CA ILE A 143 21.19 -8.35 8.32
C ILE A 143 19.93 -8.81 9.07
N LYS A 144 19.90 -8.68 10.40
CA LYS A 144 18.73 -9.08 11.20
C LYS A 144 17.46 -8.32 10.81
N LEU A 145 17.57 -7.01 10.62
CA LEU A 145 16.43 -6.18 10.21
C LEU A 145 16.04 -6.42 8.75
N SER A 146 17.02 -6.62 7.86
CA SER A 146 16.78 -6.99 6.47
C SER A 146 16.08 -8.33 6.34
N LEU A 147 16.35 -9.32 7.19
CA LEU A 147 15.62 -10.60 7.16
C LEU A 147 14.12 -10.42 7.42
N VAL A 148 13.72 -9.49 8.29
CA VAL A 148 12.31 -9.17 8.56
C VAL A 148 11.60 -8.61 7.32
N ILE A 149 12.35 -7.98 6.42
CA ILE A 149 11.82 -7.40 5.18
C ILE A 149 11.89 -8.42 4.03
N LEU A 150 13.03 -9.10 3.89
CA LEU A 150 13.34 -9.98 2.76
C LEU A 150 12.51 -11.27 2.78
N ILE A 151 12.25 -11.85 3.95
CA ILE A 151 11.43 -13.07 4.05
C ILE A 151 10.03 -12.85 3.45
N PRO A 152 9.22 -11.88 3.92
CA PRO A 152 7.91 -11.60 3.33
C PRO A 152 8.00 -11.09 1.89
N PHE A 153 9.04 -10.32 1.55
CA PHE A 153 9.26 -9.88 0.17
C PHE A 153 9.37 -11.07 -0.81
N LEU A 154 10.16 -12.08 -0.47
CA LEU A 154 10.33 -13.26 -1.32
C LEU A 154 9.05 -14.08 -1.46
N LEU A 155 8.27 -14.19 -0.38
CA LEU A 155 6.97 -14.87 -0.41
C LEU A 155 5.98 -14.13 -1.31
N ILE A 156 5.86 -12.80 -1.18
CA ILE A 156 4.94 -12.00 -2.00
C ILE A 156 5.40 -11.99 -3.47
N ALA A 157 6.71 -11.94 -3.73
CA ALA A 157 7.25 -12.01 -5.08
C ALA A 157 6.94 -13.35 -5.77
N LYS A 158 6.81 -14.44 -4.99
CA LYS A 158 6.38 -15.76 -5.48
C LYS A 158 4.90 -15.80 -5.85
N GLU A 159 4.06 -14.94 -5.27
CA GLU A 159 2.61 -14.81 -5.57
C GLU A 159 2.33 -13.96 -6.84
N PRO A 160 3.22 -14.00 -7.84
CA PRO A 160 3.47 -12.95 -8.84
C PRO A 160 3.23 -11.46 -8.47
N ASP A 161 3.17 -11.04 -7.20
CA ASP A 161 2.82 -9.66 -6.81
C ASP A 161 4.04 -8.75 -6.63
N LEU A 162 4.71 -8.47 -7.75
CA LEU A 162 5.93 -7.65 -7.72
C LEU A 162 5.65 -6.21 -7.21
N GLY A 163 4.47 -5.65 -7.49
CA GLY A 163 4.11 -4.30 -7.06
C GLY A 163 4.08 -4.19 -5.54
N THR A 164 3.36 -5.10 -4.88
CA THR A 164 3.26 -5.12 -3.41
C THR A 164 4.59 -5.47 -2.77
N ALA A 165 5.35 -6.41 -3.35
CA ALA A 165 6.68 -6.76 -2.88
C ALA A 165 7.63 -5.55 -2.91
N LEU A 166 7.64 -4.77 -3.99
CA LEU A 166 8.47 -3.57 -4.11
C LEU A 166 8.07 -2.48 -3.12
N VAL A 167 6.77 -2.26 -2.91
CA VAL A 167 6.29 -1.30 -1.89
C VAL A 167 6.79 -1.71 -0.50
N LEU A 168 6.74 -3.00 -0.16
CA LEU A 168 7.26 -3.51 1.10
C LEU A 168 8.77 -3.28 1.23
N LEU A 169 9.54 -3.57 0.17
CA LEU A 169 10.99 -3.39 0.15
C LEU A 169 11.35 -1.90 0.33
N ILE A 170 10.75 -1.01 -0.47
CA ILE A 170 10.98 0.44 -0.38
C ILE A 170 10.62 0.98 1.00
N THR A 171 9.47 0.56 1.55
CA THR A 171 9.03 1.00 2.89
C THR A 171 9.98 0.49 3.97
N GLY A 172 10.33 -0.80 3.95
CA GLY A 172 11.20 -1.42 4.94
C GLY A 172 12.62 -0.82 4.92
N TYR A 173 13.23 -0.74 3.74
CA TYR A 173 14.57 -0.15 3.60
C TYR A 173 14.56 1.37 3.81
N GLY A 174 13.46 2.07 3.50
CA GLY A 174 13.26 3.48 3.85
C GLY A 174 13.28 3.70 5.37
N ILE A 175 12.64 2.82 6.14
CA ILE A 175 12.72 2.83 7.61
C ILE A 175 14.16 2.62 8.09
N LEU A 176 14.88 1.65 7.52
CA LEU A 176 16.29 1.41 7.88
C LEU A 176 17.17 2.62 7.55
N PHE A 177 16.91 3.29 6.42
CA PHE A 177 17.64 4.49 6.04
C PHE A 177 17.46 5.62 7.07
N VAL A 178 16.22 5.86 7.52
CA VAL A 178 15.90 6.88 8.52
C VAL A 178 16.51 6.59 9.89
N ILE A 179 16.55 5.33 10.31
CA ILE A 179 17.02 4.93 11.64
C ILE A 179 18.56 5.03 11.77
N GLY A 180 19.27 5.11 10.65
CA GLY A 180 20.72 5.21 10.62
C GLY A 180 21.38 3.83 10.58
N ILE A 181 21.48 3.26 9.37
CA ILE A 181 22.45 2.18 9.08
C ILE A 181 23.78 2.83 8.69
N ASN A 182 24.89 2.19 9.03
CA ASN A 182 26.21 2.65 8.60
C ASN A 182 26.25 2.88 7.08
N TRP A 183 26.59 4.11 6.64
CA TRP A 183 26.61 4.52 5.23
C TRP A 183 27.41 3.59 4.32
N LYS A 184 28.47 2.96 4.84
CA LYS A 184 29.29 1.98 4.09
C LYS A 184 28.45 0.81 3.59
N ILE A 185 27.43 0.38 4.35
CA ILE A 185 26.53 -0.70 3.95
C ILE A 185 25.67 -0.26 2.76
N TRP A 186 25.15 0.97 2.77
CA TRP A 186 24.40 1.51 1.62
C TRP A 186 25.25 1.59 0.35
N LEU A 187 26.51 2.03 0.49
CA LEU A 187 27.45 2.06 -0.63
C LEU A 187 27.70 0.65 -1.20
N VAL A 188 27.96 -0.33 -0.33
CA VAL A 188 28.16 -1.73 -0.74
C VAL A 188 26.91 -2.28 -1.44
N LEU A 189 25.72 -2.01 -0.91
CA LEU A 189 24.46 -2.44 -1.54
C LEU A 189 24.26 -1.79 -2.92
N ALA A 190 24.51 -0.49 -3.05
CA ALA A 190 24.39 0.22 -4.32
C ALA A 190 25.33 -0.37 -5.39
N VAL A 191 26.59 -0.64 -5.00
CA VAL A 191 27.58 -1.28 -5.89
C VAL A 191 27.15 -2.71 -6.23
N ALA A 192 26.72 -3.51 -5.24
CA ALA A 192 26.30 -4.88 -5.46
C ALA A 192 25.08 -4.99 -6.38
N VAL A 193 24.06 -4.14 -6.19
CA VAL A 193 22.88 -4.07 -7.05
C VAL A 193 23.26 -3.58 -8.45
N GLY A 194 24.11 -2.55 -8.56
CA GLY A 194 24.58 -2.05 -9.85
C GLY A 194 25.34 -3.09 -10.66
N LEU A 195 26.27 -3.83 -10.04
CA LEU A 195 27.04 -4.89 -10.71
C LEU A 195 26.19 -6.11 -11.05
N SER A 196 25.17 -6.43 -10.25
CA SER A 196 24.26 -7.55 -10.50
C SER A 196 23.12 -7.23 -11.46
N ALA A 197 22.87 -5.96 -11.79
CA ALA A 197 21.75 -5.54 -12.63
C ALA A 197 21.65 -6.27 -13.98
N PRO A 198 22.75 -6.50 -14.75
CA PRO A 198 22.67 -7.26 -16.01
C PRO A 198 22.24 -8.72 -15.82
N VAL A 199 22.70 -9.34 -14.73
CA VAL A 199 22.35 -10.73 -14.38
C VAL A 199 20.92 -10.81 -13.89
N LEU A 200 20.48 -9.85 -13.07
CA LEU A 200 19.10 -9.77 -12.63
C LEU A 200 18.16 -9.59 -13.82
N PHE A 201 18.50 -8.71 -14.76
CA PHE A 201 17.71 -8.47 -15.96
C PHE A 201 17.55 -9.73 -16.82
N SER A 202 18.60 -10.55 -16.97
CA SER A 202 18.51 -11.78 -17.76
C SER A 202 17.55 -12.80 -17.14
N HIS A 203 17.45 -12.85 -15.80
CA HIS A 203 16.57 -13.76 -15.04
C HIS A 203 15.14 -13.22 -14.84
N LEU A 204 14.84 -12.01 -15.29
CA LEU A 204 13.48 -11.49 -15.28
C LEU A 204 12.58 -12.29 -16.24
N HIS A 205 11.33 -12.48 -15.84
CA HIS A 205 10.30 -13.07 -16.69
C HIS A 205 9.99 -12.14 -17.87
N ASP A 206 9.49 -12.70 -18.98
CA ASP A 206 9.22 -11.93 -20.19
C ASP A 206 8.24 -10.77 -19.96
N TYR A 207 7.22 -10.96 -19.12
CA TYR A 207 6.29 -9.89 -18.76
C TYR A 207 6.96 -8.76 -17.96
N GLN A 208 7.98 -9.07 -17.15
CA GLN A 208 8.74 -8.08 -16.37
C GLN A 208 9.66 -7.29 -17.29
N LYS A 209 10.37 -7.98 -18.20
CA LYS A 209 11.18 -7.36 -19.25
C LYS A 209 10.33 -6.44 -20.12
N LYS A 210 9.15 -6.91 -20.56
CA LYS A 210 8.20 -6.13 -21.35
C LYS A 210 7.78 -4.84 -20.64
N ARG A 211 7.48 -4.89 -19.34
CA ARG A 211 7.16 -3.67 -18.57
C ARG A 211 8.31 -2.67 -18.55
N ILE A 212 9.56 -3.13 -18.43
CA ILE A 212 10.74 -2.26 -18.46
C ILE A 212 10.93 -1.66 -19.86
N THR A 213 10.80 -2.46 -20.92
CA THR A 213 10.94 -1.96 -22.30
C THR A 213 9.81 -1.03 -22.69
N ASP A 214 8.57 -1.31 -22.28
CA ASP A 214 7.41 -0.44 -22.55
C ASP A 214 7.53 0.88 -21.77
N PHE A 215 8.18 0.87 -20.60
CA PHE A 215 8.47 2.08 -19.83
C PHE A 215 9.54 2.96 -20.49
N LEU A 216 10.61 2.36 -21.03
CA LEU A 216 11.70 3.09 -21.70
C LEU A 216 11.40 3.45 -23.17
N GLY A 217 10.46 2.73 -23.78
CA GLY A 217 10.10 2.84 -25.19
C GLY A 217 8.69 3.38 -25.39
N GLN A 218 7.86 2.61 -26.11
CA GLN A 218 6.47 2.97 -26.38
C GLN A 218 5.55 2.48 -25.25
N PRO A 219 4.66 3.32 -24.73
CA PRO A 219 3.76 2.93 -23.66
C PRO A 219 2.83 1.81 -24.13
N SER A 220 2.60 0.84 -23.24
CA SER A 220 1.62 -0.21 -23.47
C SER A 220 0.22 0.37 -23.76
N TYR A 221 -0.62 -0.35 -24.52
CA TYR A 221 -1.95 0.11 -24.91
C TYR A 221 -2.80 0.66 -23.74
N PRO A 222 -2.90 -0.01 -22.58
CA PRO A 222 -3.67 0.53 -21.44
C PRO A 222 -3.14 1.88 -20.94
N VAL A 223 -1.81 2.03 -20.87
CA VAL A 223 -1.16 3.27 -20.43
C VAL A 223 -1.39 4.37 -21.45
N HIS A 224 -1.30 4.06 -22.74
CA HIS A 224 -1.57 5.02 -23.80
C HIS A 224 -3.02 5.52 -23.77
N GLN A 225 -4.00 4.64 -23.56
CA GLN A 225 -5.41 5.04 -23.40
C GLN A 225 -5.64 5.89 -22.16
N ALA A 226 -4.94 5.61 -21.06
CA ALA A 226 -5.00 6.46 -19.87
C ALA A 226 -4.48 7.88 -20.13
N LEU A 227 -3.40 8.02 -20.90
CA LEU A 227 -2.88 9.32 -21.30
C LEU A 227 -3.88 10.09 -22.19
N ILE A 228 -4.52 9.40 -23.14
CA ILE A 228 -5.56 10.00 -23.98
C ILE A 228 -6.75 10.46 -23.14
N ALA A 229 -7.22 9.64 -22.20
CA ALA A 229 -8.36 9.99 -21.33
C ALA A 229 -8.08 11.26 -20.51
N ILE A 230 -6.90 11.33 -19.87
CA ILE A 230 -6.43 12.51 -19.13
C ILE A 230 -6.35 13.73 -20.05
N GLY A 231 -5.73 13.58 -21.23
CA GLY A 231 -5.59 14.68 -22.18
C GLY A 231 -6.93 15.18 -22.72
N SER A 232 -7.90 14.28 -22.87
CA SER A 232 -9.21 14.61 -23.41
C SER A 232 -10.10 15.39 -22.44
N GLY A 233 -9.89 15.26 -21.12
CA GLY A 233 -10.67 15.96 -20.10
C GLY A 233 -10.38 17.47 -20.02
N GLY A 234 -9.27 17.94 -20.58
CA GLY A 234 -8.93 19.36 -20.58
C GLY A 234 -8.88 19.96 -19.16
N VAL A 235 -9.26 21.22 -19.02
CA VAL A 235 -9.21 21.96 -17.75
C VAL A 235 -10.43 21.70 -16.87
N GLU A 236 -11.62 21.64 -17.47
CA GLU A 236 -12.91 21.57 -16.76
C GLU A 236 -13.43 20.13 -16.59
N GLY A 237 -12.95 19.18 -17.39
CA GLY A 237 -13.51 17.83 -17.47
C GLY A 237 -14.57 17.72 -18.55
N LYS A 238 -15.22 16.55 -18.58
CA LYS A 238 -16.28 16.23 -19.53
C LYS A 238 -17.50 15.71 -18.81
N ASP A 239 -18.66 15.79 -19.47
CA ASP A 239 -19.84 15.11 -18.99
C ASP A 239 -19.74 13.59 -19.09
N LYS A 240 -20.51 12.89 -18.25
CA LYS A 240 -20.44 11.43 -18.14
C LYS A 240 -20.66 10.75 -19.49
N ASP A 241 -21.59 11.27 -20.29
CA ASP A 241 -21.95 10.72 -21.59
C ASP A 241 -20.89 10.99 -22.67
N GLU A 242 -20.01 11.98 -22.44
CA GLU A 242 -18.89 12.35 -23.32
C GLU A 242 -17.56 11.69 -22.91
N ALA A 243 -17.52 11.04 -21.73
CA ALA A 243 -16.39 10.27 -21.21
C ALA A 243 -16.25 8.91 -21.90
N THR A 244 -16.02 8.96 -23.22
CA THR A 244 -16.03 7.80 -24.13
C THR A 244 -14.94 6.78 -23.82
N GLN A 245 -13.77 7.16 -23.30
CA GLN A 245 -12.69 6.21 -23.04
C GLN A 245 -13.03 5.23 -21.91
N THR A 246 -13.75 5.75 -20.92
CA THR A 246 -14.20 4.98 -19.76
C THR A 246 -15.51 4.25 -20.03
N GLN A 247 -16.50 4.90 -20.65
CA GLN A 247 -17.81 4.31 -20.93
C GLN A 247 -17.75 3.19 -21.99
N LEU A 248 -16.92 3.36 -23.02
CA LEU A 248 -16.77 2.38 -24.10
C LEU A 248 -15.74 1.27 -23.78
N LYS A 249 -15.23 1.23 -22.54
CA LYS A 249 -14.26 0.23 -22.04
C LYS A 249 -12.95 0.14 -22.86
N PHE A 250 -12.57 1.21 -23.56
CA PHE A 250 -11.24 1.31 -24.19
C PHE A 250 -10.13 1.34 -23.13
N LEU A 251 -10.45 1.85 -21.94
CA LEU A 251 -9.66 1.68 -20.73
C LEU A 251 -9.98 0.33 -20.06
N PRO A 252 -9.05 -0.65 -20.10
CA PRO A 252 -9.25 -1.89 -19.38
C PRO A 252 -9.27 -1.61 -17.87
N ILE A 253 -10.38 -1.95 -17.22
CA ILE A 253 -10.57 -1.91 -15.76
C ILE A 253 -10.34 -0.49 -15.17
N SER A 254 -11.05 0.50 -15.70
CA SER A 254 -11.04 1.90 -15.22
C SER A 254 -11.34 2.08 -13.72
N SER A 255 -12.05 1.14 -13.10
CA SER A 255 -12.41 1.19 -11.68
C SER A 255 -11.29 0.79 -10.72
N ILE A 256 -10.19 0.19 -11.21
CA ILE A 256 -9.09 -0.30 -10.36
C ILE A 256 -7.80 0.46 -10.69
N ASP A 257 -7.17 0.15 -11.82
CA ASP A 257 -5.81 0.62 -12.12
C ASP A 257 -5.77 2.02 -12.77
N PHE A 258 -6.90 2.49 -13.30
CA PHE A 258 -6.98 3.75 -14.07
C PHE A 258 -8.03 4.74 -13.56
N ILE A 259 -8.43 4.64 -12.28
CA ILE A 259 -9.42 5.55 -11.70
C ILE A 259 -8.96 7.02 -11.71
N PHE A 260 -7.65 7.25 -11.61
CA PHE A 260 -7.07 8.59 -11.74
C PHE A 260 -7.14 9.13 -13.17
N ALA A 261 -7.04 8.26 -14.18
CA ALA A 261 -7.24 8.67 -15.57
C ALA A 261 -8.71 9.06 -15.82
N TYR A 262 -9.65 8.29 -15.24
CA TYR A 262 -11.07 8.65 -15.27
C TYR A 262 -11.38 9.95 -14.52
N LEU A 263 -10.73 10.19 -13.37
CA LEU A 263 -10.80 11.47 -12.66
C LEU A 263 -10.39 12.63 -13.59
N GLY A 264 -9.29 12.47 -14.34
CA GLY A 264 -8.82 13.46 -15.31
C GLY A 264 -9.78 13.67 -16.48
N GLU A 265 -10.39 12.61 -17.00
CA GLU A 265 -11.42 12.71 -18.05
C GLU A 265 -12.68 13.43 -17.53
N ARG A 266 -13.11 13.13 -16.30
CA ARG A 266 -14.40 13.59 -15.75
C ARG A 266 -14.36 14.96 -15.10
N LEU A 267 -13.32 15.25 -14.31
CA LEU A 267 -13.18 16.49 -13.54
C LEU A 267 -12.03 17.39 -14.05
N GLY A 268 -11.38 16.97 -15.14
CA GLY A 268 -10.31 17.73 -15.79
C GLY A 268 -9.10 17.96 -14.89
N PHE A 269 -8.31 18.95 -15.28
CA PHE A 269 -7.14 19.39 -14.54
C PHE A 269 -7.44 19.79 -13.09
N HIS A 270 -8.55 20.49 -12.85
CA HIS A 270 -8.93 20.94 -11.50
C HIS A 270 -9.17 19.77 -10.54
N GLY A 271 -9.88 18.72 -10.98
CA GLY A 271 -10.11 17.54 -10.18
C GLY A 271 -8.81 16.80 -9.83
N MET A 272 -7.93 16.62 -10.81
CA MET A 272 -6.63 15.97 -10.61
C MET A 272 -5.76 16.74 -9.60
N VAL A 273 -5.61 18.06 -9.77
CA VAL A 273 -4.83 18.90 -8.85
C VAL A 273 -5.43 18.89 -7.44
N THR A 274 -6.76 18.93 -7.32
CA THR A 274 -7.44 18.85 -6.03
C THR A 274 -7.09 17.57 -5.29
N VAL A 275 -7.17 16.41 -5.96
CA VAL A 275 -6.81 15.12 -5.35
C VAL A 275 -5.34 15.05 -4.98
N ILE A 276 -4.44 15.55 -5.82
CA ILE A 276 -2.99 15.62 -5.52
C ILE A 276 -2.74 16.48 -4.27
N ILE A 277 -3.35 17.65 -4.18
CA ILE A 277 -3.22 18.54 -3.00
C ILE A 277 -3.74 17.85 -1.74
N LEU A 278 -4.88 17.17 -1.80
CA LEU A 278 -5.42 16.43 -0.66
C LEU A 278 -4.45 15.34 -0.18
N TYR A 279 -3.83 14.58 -1.09
CA TYR A 279 -2.81 13.60 -0.73
C TYR A 279 -1.54 14.26 -0.14
N ILE A 280 -1.07 15.38 -0.70
CA ILE A 280 0.07 16.11 -0.17
C ILE A 280 -0.20 16.60 1.26
N LEU A 281 -1.38 17.20 1.51
CA LEU A 281 -1.78 17.66 2.84
C LEU A 281 -1.86 16.50 3.84
N LEU A 282 -2.41 15.36 3.42
CA LEU A 282 -2.46 14.15 4.24
C LEU A 282 -1.05 13.65 4.59
N ILE A 283 -0.16 13.56 3.62
CA ILE A 283 1.23 13.11 3.81
C ILE A 283 2.00 14.06 4.73
N LEU A 284 1.90 15.38 4.51
CA LEU A 284 2.55 16.39 5.35
C LEU A 284 2.04 16.32 6.79
N HIS A 285 0.74 16.10 6.98
CA HIS A 285 0.17 15.94 8.31
C HIS A 285 0.66 14.65 8.99
N LEU A 286 0.78 13.53 8.26
CA LEU A 286 1.38 12.30 8.80
C LEU A 286 2.83 12.52 9.23
N PHE A 287 3.64 13.23 8.44
CA PHE A 287 5.01 13.60 8.84
C PHE A 287 5.04 14.50 10.07
N TYR A 288 4.15 15.47 10.15
CA TYR A 288 4.03 16.34 11.32
C TYR A 288 3.72 15.54 12.60
N ILE A 289 2.79 14.58 12.52
CA ILE A 289 2.47 13.69 13.65
C ILE A 289 3.68 12.83 14.05
N ALA A 290 4.43 12.34 13.06
CA ALA A 290 5.61 11.50 13.29
C ALA A 290 6.78 12.25 13.95
N ILE A 291 6.94 13.56 13.70
CA ILE A 291 8.01 14.38 14.28
C ILE A 291 7.62 14.90 15.67
N ARG A 292 6.34 15.19 15.91
CA ARG A 292 5.86 15.85 17.14
C ARG A 292 5.66 14.90 18.32
N ASN A 293 5.48 13.60 18.06
CA ASN A 293 5.25 12.56 19.07
C ASN A 293 6.47 11.69 19.32
#